data_AF-A0A9E2PYJ4-F1
#
_entry.id   AF-A0A9E2PYJ4-F1
#
_cell.length_a   1.000
_cell.length_b   1.000
_cell.length_c   1.000
_cell.angle_alpha   90.00
_cell.angle_beta   90.00
_cell.angle_gamma   90.00
#
_symmetry.space_group_name_H-M   'P 1'
#
loop_
_entity.id
_entity.type
_entity.pdbx_description
1 polymer ?
#
loop_
_entity_poly.entity_id
_entity_poly.type
_entity_poly.pdbx_seq_one_letter_code
_entity_poly.pdbx_strand_id
1 'polypeptide(L)'
;MMKQGIIVYLLGGGELPEGFEPGTYYQGLSHLTGPMEVVVSQPGILELDDAWHFLLARGCEPIHLLVTQAEQDRLNPLYPLVRLTGVARVAADPSGAYENGRVLH
;
A
#
# COMPACT_ATOMS: atom_id res chain seq x y z
N MET A 1 9.83 -3.58 18.53
CA MET A 1 9.02 -4.35 17.57
C MET A 1 9.01 -3.58 16.27
N MET A 2 9.18 -4.27 15.12
CA MET A 2 9.02 -3.63 13.81
C MET A 2 7.55 -3.35 13.55
N LYS A 3 7.24 -2.16 13.05
CA LYS A 3 5.89 -1.72 12.72
C LYS A 3 5.60 -2.10 11.28
N GLN A 4 4.47 -2.73 11.01
CA GLN A 4 4.12 -3.17 9.66
C GLN A 4 3.14 -2.20 9.02
N GLY A 5 3.23 -2.02 7.71
CA GLY A 5 2.28 -1.22 6.95
C GLY A 5 1.39 -2.07 6.07
N ILE A 6 0.13 -1.68 5.91
CA ILE A 6 -0.75 -2.21 4.88
C ILE A 6 -1.43 -1.06 4.14
N ILE A 7 -1.42 -1.16 2.81
CA ILE A 7 -2.22 -0.33 1.93
C ILE A 7 -3.41 -1.18 1.49
N VAL A 8 -4.62 -0.71 1.79
CA VAL A 8 -5.87 -1.29 1.30
C VAL A 8 -6.33 -0.48 0.10
N TYR A 9 -6.20 -1.04 -1.10
CA TYR A 9 -6.61 -0.39 -2.35
C TYR A 9 -8.02 -0.85 -2.73
N LEU A 10 -9.01 0.04 -2.57
CA LEU A 10 -10.42 -0.26 -2.80
C LEU A 10 -10.81 0.01 -4.26
N LEU A 11 -11.05 -1.06 -5.01
CA LEU A 11 -11.57 -0.97 -6.38
C LEU A 11 -13.09 -0.76 -6.39
N GLY A 12 -13.57 0.06 -7.33
CA GLY A 12 -15.00 0.23 -7.61
C GLY A 12 -15.71 1.35 -6.84
N GLY A 13 -14.99 2.07 -5.96
CA GLY A 13 -15.58 3.10 -5.11
C GLY A 13 -16.38 2.48 -3.96
N GLY A 14 -16.02 2.84 -2.73
CA GLY A 14 -16.62 2.26 -1.54
C GLY A 14 -15.85 2.71 -0.30
N GLU A 15 -16.49 2.57 0.86
CA GLU A 15 -15.87 2.88 2.14
C GLU A 15 -15.41 1.59 2.82
N LEU A 16 -14.44 1.70 3.73
CA LEU A 16 -14.15 0.58 4.62
C LEU A 16 -15.38 0.32 5.50
N PRO A 17 -15.65 -0.96 5.85
CA PRO A 17 -16.60 -1.28 6.90
C PRO A 17 -16.29 -0.51 8.19
N GLU A 18 -17.33 -0.07 8.89
CA GLU A 18 -17.15 0.61 10.18
C GLU A 18 -16.40 -0.29 11.17
N GLY A 19 -15.40 0.26 11.85
CA GLY A 19 -14.57 -0.53 12.76
C GLY A 19 -13.67 -1.55 12.07
N PHE A 20 -13.21 -1.26 10.85
CA PHE A 20 -12.28 -2.13 10.12
C PHE A 20 -11.01 -2.43 10.93
N GLU A 21 -10.88 -3.69 11.34
CA GLU A 21 -9.68 -4.28 11.93
C GLU A 21 -9.05 -5.25 10.92
N PRO A 22 -7.85 -4.99 10.40
CA PRO A 22 -7.26 -5.77 9.30
C PRO A 22 -7.22 -7.28 9.54
N GLY A 23 -6.89 -7.69 10.77
CA GLY A 23 -6.82 -9.10 11.16
C GLY A 23 -8.19 -9.79 11.25
N THR A 24 -9.27 -9.02 11.43
CA THR A 24 -10.65 -9.52 11.53
C THR A 24 -11.29 -9.65 10.14
N TYR A 25 -11.05 -8.68 9.26
CA TYR A 25 -11.71 -8.59 7.96
C TYR A 25 -10.93 -9.23 6.81
N TYR A 26 -9.67 -9.62 7.03
CA TYR A 26 -8.90 -10.38 6.05
C TYR A 26 -7.98 -11.40 6.73
N GLN A 27 -8.34 -12.68 6.62
CA GLN A 27 -7.62 -13.79 7.25
C GLN A 27 -6.16 -13.90 6.81
N GLY A 28 -5.81 -13.43 5.61
CA GLY A 28 -4.41 -13.44 5.15
C GLY A 28 -3.47 -12.53 5.96
N LEU A 29 -4.01 -11.64 6.82
CA LEU A 29 -3.23 -10.80 7.73
C LEU A 29 -3.13 -11.38 9.14
N SER A 30 -3.85 -12.47 9.44
CA SER A 30 -3.84 -13.10 10.77
C SER A 30 -2.46 -13.61 11.21
N HIS A 31 -1.57 -13.85 10.25
CA HIS A 31 -0.18 -14.28 10.49
C HIS A 31 0.79 -13.12 10.72
N LEU A 32 0.40 -11.87 10.46
CA LEU A 32 1.27 -10.72 10.67
C LEU A 32 1.31 -10.36 12.16
N THR A 33 2.49 -10.42 12.76
CA THR A 33 2.70 -10.15 14.18
C THR A 33 3.27 -8.75 14.40
N GLY A 34 2.62 -7.95 15.24
CA GLY A 34 3.09 -6.61 15.61
C GLY A 34 2.12 -5.47 15.26
N PRO A 35 2.46 -4.22 15.63
CA PRO A 35 1.61 -3.07 15.35
C PRO A 35 1.50 -2.82 13.84
N MET A 36 0.28 -2.65 13.35
CA MET A 36 -0.04 -2.50 11.93
C MET A 36 -0.65 -1.12 11.67
N GLU A 37 -0.12 -0.42 10.67
CA GLU A 37 -0.69 0.84 10.17
C GLU A 37 -1.41 0.61 8.86
N VAL A 38 -2.63 1.12 8.77
CA VAL A 38 -3.52 0.94 7.63
C VAL A 38 -3.64 2.27 6.90
N VAL A 39 -3.41 2.24 5.59
CA VAL A 39 -3.79 3.34 4.70
C VAL A 39 -4.79 2.82 3.70
N VAL A 40 -5.89 3.55 3.53
CA VAL A 40 -6.89 3.26 2.50
C VAL A 40 -6.58 4.13 1.29
N SER A 41 -6.35 3.50 0.15
CA SER A 41 -6.26 4.17 -1.13
C SER A 41 -7.49 3.83 -1.94
N GLN A 42 -8.04 4.85 -2.60
CA GLN A 42 -9.16 4.72 -3.52
C GLN A 42 -8.76 5.36 -4.85
N PRO A 43 -9.18 4.78 -6.00
CA PRO A 43 -9.01 5.40 -7.30
C PRO A 43 -9.50 6.85 -7.27
N GLY A 44 -8.61 7.80 -7.54
CA GLY A 44 -8.93 9.23 -7.62
C GLY A 44 -8.93 10.02 -6.31
N ILE A 45 -8.58 9.41 -5.16
CA ILE A 45 -8.47 10.12 -3.86
C ILE A 45 -7.03 10.15 -3.34
N LEU A 46 -6.34 9.01 -3.35
CA LEU A 46 -4.96 8.90 -2.87
C LEU A 46 -4.20 7.95 -3.80
N GLU A 47 -3.10 8.42 -4.40
CA GLU A 47 -2.27 7.56 -5.25
C GLU A 47 -1.52 6.51 -4.40
N LEU A 48 -1.25 5.35 -4.98
CA LEU A 48 -0.58 4.25 -4.28
C LEU A 48 0.80 4.69 -3.73
N ASP A 49 1.48 5.58 -4.45
CA ASP A 49 2.77 6.12 -4.08
C ASP A 49 2.70 7.01 -2.82
N ASP A 50 1.63 7.80 -2.67
CA ASP A 50 1.41 8.63 -1.48
C ASP A 50 1.16 7.76 -0.24
N ALA A 51 0.32 6.73 -0.40
CA ALA A 51 0.03 5.76 0.67
C ALA A 51 1.29 5.03 1.11
N TRP A 52 2.14 4.65 0.15
CA TRP A 52 3.43 4.02 0.43
C TRP A 52 4.38 4.99 1.15
N HIS A 53 4.52 6.23 0.64
CA HIS A 53 5.39 7.24 1.24
C HIS A 53 4.98 7.57 2.68
N PHE A 54 3.67 7.70 2.93
CA PHE A 54 3.12 7.92 4.27
C PHE A 54 3.51 6.82 5.26
N LEU A 55 3.41 5.54 4.85
CA LEU A 55 3.78 4.41 5.70
C LEU A 55 5.29 4.34 5.97
N LEU A 56 6.11 4.61 4.94
CA LEU A 56 7.57 4.69 5.09
C LEU A 56 7.99 5.80 6.06
N ALA A 57 7.41 7.00 5.93
CA ALA A 57 7.69 8.13 6.81
C ALA A 57 7.35 7.84 8.30
N ARG A 58 6.47 6.87 8.56
CA ARG A 58 6.09 6.41 9.91
C ARG A 58 6.90 5.21 10.39
N GLY A 59 7.96 4.84 9.66
CA GLY A 59 8.86 3.73 9.99
C GLY A 59 8.22 2.35 9.83
N CYS A 60 7.23 2.20 8.94
CA CYS A 60 6.59 0.92 8.70
C CYS A 60 7.42 0.08 7.72
N GLU A 61 7.88 -1.09 8.15
CA GLU A 61 8.52 -2.09 7.31
C GLU A 61 8.35 -3.50 7.93
N PRO A 62 7.88 -4.51 7.17
CA PRO A 62 7.50 -4.47 5.76
C PRO A 62 6.14 -3.77 5.50
N ILE A 63 5.92 -3.37 4.24
CA ILE A 63 4.66 -2.81 3.74
C ILE A 63 4.00 -3.82 2.79
N HIS A 64 2.71 -4.06 2.98
CA HIS A 64 1.90 -4.95 2.16
C HIS A 64 0.83 -4.17 1.39
N LEU A 65 0.41 -4.70 0.25
CA LEU A 65 -0.70 -4.18 -0.55
C LEU A 65 -1.80 -5.24 -0.64
N LEU A 66 -3.00 -4.84 -0.24
CA LEU A 66 -4.23 -5.59 -0.41
C LEU A 66 -5.11 -4.87 -1.44
N VAL A 67 -5.26 -5.48 -2.62
CA VAL A 67 -6.19 -5.00 -3.65
C VAL A 67 -7.52 -5.71 -3.47
N THR A 68 -8.57 -4.96 -3.21
CA THR A 68 -9.85 -5.51 -2.73
C THR A 68 -11.03 -4.68 -3.21
N GLN A 69 -12.22 -5.26 -3.12
CA GLN A 69 -13.48 -4.56 -3.26
C GLN A 69 -14.18 -4.51 -1.90
N ALA A 70 -14.78 -3.36 -1.56
CA ALA A 70 -15.64 -3.26 -0.40
C ALA A 70 -17.00 -3.93 -0.70
N GLU A 71 -17.38 -4.89 0.13
CA GLU A 71 -18.75 -5.41 0.23
C GLU A 71 -19.36 -4.93 1.56
N GLN A 72 -20.68 -5.09 1.74
CA GLN A 72 -21.41 -4.56 2.91
C GLN A 72 -20.73 -4.86 4.26
N ASP A 73 -20.26 -6.09 4.47
CA ASP A 73 -19.73 -6.53 5.76
C ASP A 73 -18.30 -7.08 5.68
N ARG A 74 -17.64 -6.98 4.51
CA ARG A 74 -16.31 -7.57 4.30
C ARG A 74 -15.53 -6.93 3.18
N LEU A 75 -14.23 -7.16 3.21
CA LEU A 75 -13.36 -6.92 2.07
C LEU A 75 -13.31 -8.19 1.23
N ASN A 76 -13.55 -8.07 -0.08
CA ASN A 76 -13.39 -9.14 -1.05
C ASN A 76 -12.08 -8.98 -1.82
N PRO A 77 -11.01 -9.71 -1.46
CA PRO A 77 -9.70 -9.60 -2.07
C PRO A 77 -9.77 -10.01 -3.53
N LEU A 78 -9.35 -9.11 -4.42
CA LEU A 78 -9.33 -9.37 -5.86
C LEU A 78 -7.99 -10.01 -6.28
N TYR A 79 -6.95 -9.79 -5.49
CA TYR A 79 -5.60 -10.32 -5.72
C TYR A 79 -4.98 -10.80 -4.39
N PRO A 80 -3.96 -11.67 -4.43
CA PRO A 80 -3.21 -12.06 -3.24
C PRO A 80 -2.61 -10.86 -2.52
N LEU A 81 -2.48 -10.94 -1.20
CA LEU A 81 -1.70 -9.97 -0.44
C LEU A 81 -0.24 -10.02 -0.92
N VAL A 82 0.26 -8.89 -1.41
CA VAL A 82 1.64 -8.80 -1.90
C VAL A 82 2.47 -7.93 -0.97
N ARG A 83 3.72 -8.33 -0.74
CA ARG A 83 4.70 -7.47 -0.07
C ARG A 83 5.26 -6.49 -1.09
N LEU A 84 5.15 -5.20 -0.81
CA LEU A 84 5.80 -4.19 -1.62
C LEU A 84 7.29 -4.19 -1.29
N THR A 85 8.11 -4.32 -2.34
CA THR A 85 9.57 -4.31 -2.24
C THR A 85 10.12 -3.32 -3.24
N GLY A 86 11.07 -2.52 -2.80
CA GLY A 86 11.66 -1.46 -3.63
C GLY A 86 12.04 -0.26 -2.78
N VAL A 87 13.12 0.40 -3.16
CA VAL A 87 13.43 1.75 -2.67
C VAL A 87 12.66 2.73 -3.54
N ALA A 88 11.83 3.57 -2.93
CA ALA A 88 11.28 4.74 -3.60
C ALA A 88 12.48 5.54 -4.14
N ARG A 89 12.74 5.45 -5.44
CA ARG A 89 13.70 6.33 -6.09
C ARG A 89 13.01 7.68 -6.14
N VAL A 90 13.40 8.57 -5.25
CA VAL A 90 13.16 10.00 -5.41
C VAL A 90 13.60 10.32 -6.83
N ALA A 91 12.65 10.67 -7.70
CA ALA A 91 13.00 11.21 -9.00
C ALA A 91 13.84 12.45 -8.71
N ALA A 92 15.15 12.36 -8.97
CA ALA A 92 15.99 13.52 -8.94
C ALA A 92 15.36 14.52 -9.92
N ASP A 93 15.11 15.72 -9.41
CA ASP A 93 14.67 16.88 -10.14
C ASP A 93 15.28 16.89 -11.56
N PRO A 94 14.51 16.92 -12.66
CA PRO A 94 15.07 16.85 -14.02
C PRO A 94 15.85 18.12 -14.42
N SER A 95 16.13 19.03 -13.48
CA SER A 95 17.00 20.20 -13.66
C SER A 95 18.47 19.87 -13.36
N GLY A 96 19.05 18.92 -14.10
CA GLY A 96 20.45 18.55 -13.87
C GLY A 96 21.09 17.75 -14.99
N ALA A 97 21.47 18.45 -16.06
CA ALA A 97 22.51 18.07 -17.02
C ALA A 97 22.37 16.72 -17.74
N TYR A 98 22.05 16.81 -19.03
CA TYR A 98 22.38 15.80 -20.03
C TYR A 98 23.87 15.44 -19.96
N GLU A 99 24.22 14.23 -19.54
CA GLU A 99 25.43 13.55 -20.05
C GLU A 99 25.18 12.05 -20.20
N ASN A 100 25.04 11.65 -21.47
CA ASN A 100 25.47 10.39 -22.09
C ASN A 100 25.28 9.07 -21.34
N GLY A 101 24.26 8.32 -21.76
CA GLY A 101 24.13 6.90 -21.45
C GLY A 101 23.04 6.19 -22.25
N ARG A 102 23.25 6.04 -23.56
CA ARG A 102 22.52 5.08 -24.43
C ARG A 102 22.72 3.66 -23.91
N VAL A 103 21.69 2.80 -23.78
CA VAL A 103 21.24 1.75 -24.76
C VAL A 103 20.47 0.67 -23.94
N LEU A 104 19.47 -0.10 -24.39
CA LEU A 104 18.53 -0.21 -25.52
C LEU A 104 17.39 -1.17 -25.06
N HIS A 105 16.27 -1.13 -25.80
CA HIS A 105 15.13 -2.08 -25.92
C HIS A 105 15.09 -3.35 -25.06
#